data_AF-A0A7J8JR06-F1
#
_entry.id   AF-A0A7J8JR06-F1
#
_cell.length_a   1.000
_cell.length_b   1.000
_cell.length_c   1.000
_cell.angle_alpha   90.00
_cell.angle_beta   90.00
_cell.angle_gamma   90.00
#
_symmetry.space_group_name_H-M   'P 1'
#
loop_
_entity.id
_entity.type
_entity.pdbx_description
1 polymer ?
#
loop_
_entity_poly.entity_id
_entity_poly.type
_entity_poly.pdbx_seq_one_letter_code
_entity_poly.pdbx_strand_id
1 'polypeptide(L)'
;MFDDSPPPPPPPPVDYEDEEAAVVQYNDPYADGDPAWAPKNYIEKVVAIYDYTKDKDDELSFMEGAIIYVIKKNDDGWYEGVCNRVTGLFPGNYVESIMHYTD
;
A
#
# COMPACT_ATOMS: atom_id res chain seq x y z
N MET A 1 -14.53 25.69 -1.85
CA MET A 1 -13.20 25.26 -2.32
C MET A 1 -13.21 23.77 -2.12
N PHE A 2 -13.52 23.02 -3.17
CA PHE A 2 -13.41 21.57 -3.13
C PHE A 2 -11.93 21.27 -3.20
N ASP A 3 -11.45 20.55 -2.19
CA ASP A 3 -10.08 20.07 -2.13
C ASP A 3 -9.91 19.11 -3.31
N ASP A 4 -9.46 19.63 -4.45
CA ASP A 4 -9.10 18.84 -5.62
C ASP A 4 -7.73 18.26 -5.30
N SER A 5 -7.72 17.22 -4.45
CA SER A 5 -6.52 16.46 -4.16
C SER A 5 -5.91 16.05 -5.50
N PRO A 6 -4.62 16.37 -5.73
CA PRO A 6 -4.00 16.04 -7.00
C PRO A 6 -4.10 14.54 -7.24
N PRO A 7 -4.25 14.08 -8.50
CA PRO A 7 -4.23 12.66 -8.80
C PRO A 7 -2.94 12.03 -8.26
N PRO A 8 -2.97 10.73 -7.89
CA PRO A 8 -1.79 10.05 -7.38
C PRO A 8 -0.64 10.09 -8.40
N PRO A 9 0.62 10.18 -7.95
CA PRO A 9 1.76 10.13 -8.84
C PRO A 9 1.76 8.84 -9.67
N PRO A 10 2.25 8.85 -10.92
CA PRO A 10 2.50 7.61 -11.66
C PRO A 10 3.61 6.80 -10.96
N PRO A 11 3.59 5.45 -11.05
CA PRO A 11 4.69 4.64 -10.58
C PRO A 11 5.94 4.86 -11.45
N PRO A 12 7.16 4.54 -10.94
CA PRO A 12 8.37 4.57 -11.77
C PRO A 12 8.23 3.59 -12.96
N PRO A 13 8.84 3.90 -14.13
CA PRO A 13 8.88 2.95 -15.23
C PRO A 13 9.72 1.75 -14.81
N VAL A 14 9.09 0.58 -14.81
CA VAL A 14 9.76 -0.70 -14.57
C VAL A 14 10.29 -1.23 -15.90
N ASP A 15 11.57 -1.56 -15.94
CA ASP A 15 12.20 -2.29 -17.05
C ASP A 15 11.72 -3.76 -16.97
N TYR A 16 10.52 -4.02 -17.52
CA TYR A 16 9.89 -5.35 -17.60
C TYR A 16 10.65 -6.27 -18.59
N GLU A 17 11.76 -6.87 -18.17
CA GLU A 17 12.38 -7.99 -18.92
C GLU A 17 12.23 -9.36 -18.24
N ASP A 18 11.46 -9.48 -17.16
CA ASP A 18 11.25 -10.77 -16.46
C ASP A 18 9.76 -11.00 -16.11
N GLU A 19 8.96 -11.33 -17.14
CA GLU A 19 7.51 -11.54 -17.04
C GLU A 19 7.08 -12.92 -16.47
N GLU A 20 8.00 -13.78 -15.99
CA GLU A 20 7.65 -15.14 -15.49
C GLU A 20 7.78 -15.34 -13.97
N ALA A 21 8.17 -14.33 -13.19
CA ALA A 21 8.27 -14.43 -11.72
C ALA A 21 7.13 -13.73 -10.94
N ALA A 22 6.11 -13.20 -11.62
CA ALA A 22 5.09 -12.28 -11.06
C ALA A 22 4.10 -12.89 -10.03
N VAL A 23 4.28 -14.14 -9.62
CA VAL A 23 3.74 -14.63 -8.33
C VAL A 23 4.84 -14.54 -7.29
N VAL A 24 5.29 -13.32 -7.01
CA VAL A 24 6.04 -13.11 -5.77
C VAL A 24 5.04 -13.38 -4.65
N GLN A 25 5.18 -14.53 -4.00
CA GLN A 25 4.51 -14.74 -2.73
C GLN A 25 5.09 -13.68 -1.80
N TYR A 26 4.42 -12.53 -1.72
CA TYR A 26 4.80 -11.50 -0.77
C TYR A 26 4.69 -12.14 0.60
N ASN A 27 5.84 -12.44 1.19
CA ASN A 27 5.94 -12.99 2.54
C ASN A 27 5.35 -11.93 3.47
N ASP A 28 4.05 -12.03 3.76
CA ASP A 28 3.41 -11.23 4.81
C ASP A 28 4.01 -11.69 6.15
N PRO A 29 4.90 -10.91 6.80
CA PRO A 29 5.46 -11.28 8.09
C PRO A 29 4.38 -11.35 9.19
N TYR A 30 3.16 -10.89 8.89
CA TYR A 30 2.00 -10.90 9.78
C TYR A 30 0.96 -11.95 9.35
N ALA A 31 1.36 -12.99 8.60
CA ALA A 31 0.48 -14.09 8.20
C ALA A 31 -0.11 -14.84 9.39
N ASP A 32 0.68 -15.07 10.45
CA ASP A 32 0.24 -15.74 11.69
C ASP A 32 -0.60 -14.84 12.61
N GLY A 33 -0.73 -13.56 12.27
CA GLY A 33 -1.54 -12.59 13.02
C GLY A 33 -1.03 -11.17 12.92
N ASP A 34 -1.97 -10.23 13.03
CA ASP A 34 -1.68 -8.81 12.95
C ASP A 34 -0.88 -8.30 14.17
N PRO A 35 0.10 -7.40 13.96
CA PRO A 35 0.86 -6.84 15.05
C PRO A 35 -0.03 -5.97 15.94
N ALA A 36 0.35 -5.78 17.21
CA ALA A 36 -0.47 -5.03 18.17
C ALA A 36 -0.74 -3.56 17.80
N TRP A 37 0.04 -3.00 16.86
CA TRP A 37 -0.18 -1.65 16.34
C TRP A 37 -1.13 -1.59 15.16
N ALA A 38 -1.41 -2.72 14.51
CA ALA A 38 -2.30 -2.76 13.37
C ALA A 38 -3.70 -2.31 13.78
N PRO A 39 -4.42 -1.62 12.88
CA PRO A 39 -5.79 -1.24 13.13
C PRO A 39 -6.66 -2.48 13.31
N LYS A 40 -7.63 -2.43 14.23
CA LYS A 40 -8.60 -3.52 14.43
C LYS A 40 -9.59 -3.67 13.27
N ASN A 41 -9.83 -2.58 12.55
CA ASN A 41 -10.73 -2.53 11.40
C ASN A 41 -9.93 -1.96 10.22
N TYR A 42 -9.81 -2.75 9.17
CA TYR A 42 -9.22 -2.37 7.90
C TYR A 42 -9.98 -3.09 6.78
N ILE A 43 -9.92 -2.54 5.57
CA ILE A 43 -10.55 -3.07 4.37
C ILE A 43 -9.78 -4.29 3.86
N GLU A 44 -8.46 -4.13 3.70
CA GLU A 44 -7.56 -5.18 3.25
C GLU A 44 -6.10 -4.89 3.63
N LYS A 45 -5.24 -5.90 3.51
CA LYS A 45 -3.79 -5.71 3.51
C LYS A 45 -3.29 -5.59 2.08
N VAL A 46 -2.44 -4.61 1.86
CA VAL A 46 -1.73 -4.43 0.60
C VAL A 46 -0.23 -4.45 0.84
N VAL A 47 0.52 -4.77 -0.20
CA VAL A 47 1.98 -4.68 -0.21
C VAL A 47 2.42 -3.57 -1.15
N ALA A 48 3.38 -2.76 -0.73
CA ALA A 48 4.00 -1.78 -1.60
C ALA A 48 4.82 -2.48 -2.69
N ILE A 49 4.56 -2.12 -3.94
CA ILE A 49 5.34 -2.59 -5.10
C ILE A 49 6.34 -1.56 -5.60
N TYR A 50 6.32 -0.36 -5.01
CA TYR A 50 7.28 0.71 -5.23
C TYR A 50 7.52 1.46 -3.91
N ASP A 51 8.70 2.07 -3.79
CA ASP A 51 8.97 3.05 -2.74
C ASP A 51 8.08 4.29 -2.93
N TYR A 52 7.61 4.86 -1.82
CA TYR A 52 6.90 6.14 -1.83
C TYR A 52 7.39 7.03 -0.70
N THR A 53 7.72 8.28 -1.03
CA THR A 53 8.08 9.31 -0.07
C THR A 53 6.99 10.36 -0.06
N LYS A 54 6.42 10.62 1.12
CA LYS A 54 5.41 11.65 1.34
C LYS A 54 5.90 13.02 0.82
N ASP A 55 5.04 13.69 0.08
CA ASP A 55 5.19 15.09 -0.34
C ASP A 55 4.53 16.03 0.69
N LYS A 56 3.44 15.58 1.31
CA LYS A 56 2.70 16.31 2.35
C LYS A 56 2.75 15.63 3.71
N ASP A 57 2.38 16.36 4.75
CA ASP A 57 2.43 15.86 6.13
C ASP A 57 1.37 14.82 6.48
N ASP A 58 0.27 14.79 5.74
CA ASP A 58 -0.82 13.83 5.84
C ASP A 58 -0.60 12.56 5.01
N GLU A 59 0.48 12.50 4.24
CA GLU A 59 0.85 11.34 3.41
C GLU A 59 1.79 10.37 4.15
N LEU A 60 1.73 9.09 3.76
CA LEU A 60 2.44 7.98 4.36
C LEU A 60 3.64 7.59 3.49
N SER A 61 4.86 7.66 4.04
CA SER A 61 6.06 7.10 3.38
C SER A 61 6.23 5.62 3.67
N PHE A 62 6.68 4.85 2.68
CA PHE A 62 7.01 3.42 2.82
C PHE A 62 8.02 2.97 1.76
N MET A 63 8.57 1.78 1.97
CA MET A 63 9.46 1.10 1.03
C MET A 63 8.70 -0.01 0.31
N GLU A 64 9.18 -0.40 -0.87
CA GLU A 64 8.79 -1.62 -1.56
C GLU A 64 8.81 -2.82 -0.59
N GLY A 65 7.79 -3.67 -0.68
CA GLY A 65 7.56 -4.81 0.21
C GLY A 65 6.88 -4.45 1.54
N ALA A 66 6.63 -3.18 1.84
CA ALA A 66 5.94 -2.81 3.08
C ALA A 66 4.48 -3.28 3.08
N ILE A 67 4.05 -3.88 4.20
CA ILE A 67 2.64 -4.23 4.44
C ILE A 67 1.91 -3.00 4.98
N ILE A 68 0.82 -2.62 4.30
CA ILE A 68 -0.01 -1.49 4.66
C ILE A 68 -1.43 -1.99 4.90
N TYR A 69 -2.00 -1.59 6.05
CA TYR A 69 -3.38 -1.88 6.39
C TYR A 69 -4.28 -0.76 5.87
N VAL A 70 -5.03 -1.02 4.81
CA VAL A 70 -5.90 -0.03 4.16
C VAL A 70 -7.12 0.21 5.03
N ILE A 71 -7.34 1.43 5.51
CA ILE A 71 -8.53 1.80 6.29
C ILE A 71 -9.58 2.51 5.44
N LYS A 72 -9.18 3.14 4.33
CA LYS A 72 -10.08 3.82 3.40
C LYS A 72 -9.51 3.81 1.98
N LYS A 73 -10.38 3.70 0.98
CA LYS A 73 -10.06 3.94 -0.43
C LYS A 73 -10.89 5.13 -0.91
N ASN A 74 -10.25 6.22 -1.32
CA ASN A 74 -10.93 7.37 -1.90
C ASN A 74 -11.13 7.16 -3.41
N ASP A 75 -12.14 7.81 -3.97
CA ASP A 75 -12.48 7.71 -5.40
C ASP A 75 -11.46 8.41 -6.32
N ASP A 76 -10.54 9.21 -5.74
CA ASP A 76 -9.47 9.92 -6.44
C ASP A 76 -8.20 9.06 -6.67
N GLY A 77 -8.22 7.81 -6.20
CA GLY A 77 -7.08 6.88 -6.31
C GLY A 77 -6.12 6.93 -5.12
N TRP A 78 -6.35 7.79 -4.13
CA TRP A 78 -5.60 7.80 -2.87
C TRP A 78 -6.24 6.90 -1.82
N TYR A 79 -5.43 6.13 -1.13
CA TYR A 79 -5.84 5.30 -0.01
C TYR A 79 -5.36 5.91 1.29
N GLU A 80 -6.08 5.65 2.37
CA GLU A 80 -5.61 5.93 3.73
C GLU A 80 -5.26 4.59 4.38
N GLY A 81 -4.09 4.51 5.00
CA GLY A 81 -3.64 3.26 5.61
C GLY A 81 -2.68 3.45 6.76
N VAL A 82 -2.39 2.34 7.43
CA VAL A 82 -1.49 2.27 8.57
C VAL A 82 -0.31 1.37 8.24
N CYS A 83 0.90 1.89 8.41
CA CYS A 83 2.15 1.13 8.33
C CYS A 83 3.11 1.62 9.42
N ASN A 84 3.81 0.71 10.11
CA ASN A 84 4.81 1.06 11.13
C ASN A 84 4.31 2.07 12.19
N ARG A 85 3.05 1.92 12.65
CA ARG A 85 2.37 2.83 13.60
C ARG A 85 2.06 4.24 13.08
N VAL A 86 2.29 4.51 11.80
CA VAL A 86 1.99 5.78 11.14
C VAL A 86 0.76 5.60 10.27
N THR A 87 -0.16 6.57 10.33
CA THR A 87 -1.34 6.65 9.47
C THR A 87 -1.14 7.79 8.48
N GLY A 88 -1.53 7.58 7.22
CA GLY A 88 -1.52 8.64 6.22
C GLY A 88 -2.08 8.20 4.87
N LEU A 89 -2.16 9.16 3.96
CA LEU A 89 -2.57 8.99 2.57
C LEU A 89 -1.45 8.44 1.72
N PHE A 90 -1.77 7.59 0.76
CA PHE A 90 -0.81 7.10 -0.22
C PHE A 90 -1.45 6.74 -1.57
N PRO A 91 -0.66 6.73 -2.65
CA PRO A 91 -1.13 6.33 -3.98
C PRO A 91 -1.54 4.85 -4.03
N GLY A 92 -2.80 4.56 -4.37
CA GLY A 92 -3.28 3.18 -4.52
C GLY A 92 -2.63 2.40 -5.65
N ASN A 93 -2.04 3.09 -6.64
CA ASN A 93 -1.29 2.49 -7.75
C ASN A 93 0.17 2.12 -7.40
N TYR A 94 0.58 2.31 -6.14
CA TYR A 94 1.90 1.89 -5.64
C TYR A 94 1.84 0.58 -4.85
N VAL A 95 0.67 -0.05 -4.79
CA VAL A 95 0.43 -1.23 -3.95
C VAL A 95 -0.35 -2.30 -4.70
N GLU A 96 -0.22 -3.55 -4.25
CA GLU A 96 -1.04 -4.68 -4.69
C GLU A 96 -1.73 -5.36 -3.52
N SER A 97 -2.91 -5.93 -3.75
CA SER A 97 -3.65 -6.70 -2.75
C SER A 97 -2.90 -8.00 -2.44
N ILE A 98 -2.73 -8.30 -1.16
CA ILE A 98 -2.16 -9.58 -0.72
C ILE A 98 -3.27 -10.63 -0.83
N MET A 99 -3.36 -11.33 -1.96
CA MET A 99 -4.29 -12.46 -2.07
C MET A 99 -3.75 -13.65 -1.28
N HIS A 100 -4.47 -14.02 -0.21
CA HIS A 100 -4.24 -15.29 0.46
C HIS A 100 -4.91 -16.39 -0.36
N TYR A 101 -4.16 -17.08 -1.22
CA TYR A 101 -4.63 -18.32 -1.82
C TYR A 101 -4.56 -19.41 -0.74
N THR A 102 -5.69 -19.71 -0.10
CA THR A 102 -5.84 -20.95 0.65
C THR A 102 -6.01 -22.09 -0.37
N ASP A 103 -5.04 -22.99 -0.44
CA ASP A 103 -5.22 -24.32 -1.06
C ASP A 103 -6.26 -25.14 -0.29
#